data_AF-A0A1G9FJC6-F1
#
_entry.id   AF-A0A1G9FJC6-F1
#
_cell.length_a   1.000
_cell.length_b   1.000
_cell.length_c   1.000
_cell.angle_alpha   90.00
_cell.angle_beta   90.00
_cell.angle_gamma   90.00
#
_symmetry.space_group_name_H-M   'P 1'
#
loop_
_entity.id
_entity.type
_entity.pdbx_description
1 polymer ?
#
loop_
_entity_poly.entity_id
_entity_poly.type
_entity_poly.pdbx_seq_one_letter_code
_entity_poly.pdbx_strand_id
1 'polypeptide(L)'
;MADRKKSFFHSEVWKLIYILLQCTWGLLQSTIGLILFLIFLRCPHDRFHGSIRTKWPTLNGLSLGLFIFTPNDKDSRLLRRYNGNQPRLTDQCERMSVHEYGHTYQSLILGPLYLFTVGITSLGWSRLNRYKQLRKECGVPYSSLWTERWANDLGEKVLERPSIRH
;
A
#
# COMPACT_ATOMS: atom_id res chain seq x y z
N MET A 1 -2.38 2.49 -34.33
CA MET A 1 -2.43 3.78 -33.58
C MET A 1 -3.78 4.02 -32.86
N ALA A 2 -4.92 3.60 -33.42
CA ALA A 2 -6.24 3.77 -32.78
C ALA A 2 -6.42 2.97 -31.48
N ASP A 3 -5.95 1.72 -31.41
CA ASP A 3 -6.06 0.89 -30.19
C ASP A 3 -5.26 1.42 -29.01
N ARG A 4 -4.08 2.01 -29.29
CA ARG A 4 -3.25 2.63 -28.25
C ARG A 4 -3.93 3.86 -27.64
N LYS A 5 -4.65 4.66 -28.43
CA LYS A 5 -5.45 5.80 -27.94
C LYS A 5 -6.67 5.34 -27.14
N LYS A 6 -7.37 4.28 -27.57
CA LYS A 6 -8.50 3.70 -26.81
C LYS A 6 -8.05 3.14 -25.47
N SER A 7 -6.98 2.35 -25.44
CA SER A 7 -6.39 1.80 -24.21
C SER A 7 -5.91 2.90 -23.26
N PHE A 8 -5.23 3.92 -23.80
CA PHE A 8 -4.80 5.08 -23.02
C PHE A 8 -5.99 5.84 -22.42
N PHE A 9 -6.98 6.18 -23.23
CA PHE A 9 -8.18 6.89 -22.78
C PHE A 9 -8.93 6.10 -21.70
N HIS A 10 -9.08 4.78 -21.89
CA HIS A 10 -9.69 3.91 -20.90
C HIS A 10 -8.90 3.91 -19.58
N SER A 11 -7.57 3.91 -19.64
CA SER A 11 -6.71 3.96 -18.45
C SER A 11 -6.81 5.29 -17.69
N GLU A 12 -6.96 6.41 -18.39
CA GLU A 12 -7.11 7.73 -17.75
C GLU A 12 -8.51 7.92 -17.16
N VAL A 13 -9.55 7.48 -17.88
CA VAL A 13 -10.93 7.47 -17.37
C VAL A 13 -11.03 6.57 -16.15
N TRP A 14 -10.41 5.39 -16.16
CA TRP A 14 -10.37 4.51 -14.99
C TRP A 14 -9.71 5.18 -13.80
N LYS A 15 -8.58 5.88 -13.98
CA LYS A 15 -7.92 6.64 -12.90
C LYS A 15 -8.86 7.70 -12.32
N LEU A 16 -9.62 8.41 -13.15
CA LEU A 16 -10.59 9.39 -12.68
C LEU A 16 -11.70 8.75 -11.86
N ILE A 17 -12.29 7.65 -12.35
CA ILE A 17 -13.31 6.89 -11.63
C ILE A 17 -12.75 6.37 -10.30
N TYR A 18 -11.54 5.80 -10.31
CA TYR A 18 -10.82 5.35 -9.13
C TYR A 18 -10.67 6.46 -8.09
N ILE A 19 -10.24 7.66 -8.51
CA ILE A 19 -10.11 8.82 -7.61
C ILE A 19 -11.47 9.22 -7.05
N LEU A 20 -12.50 9.32 -7.90
CA LEU A 20 -13.85 9.71 -7.46
C LEU A 20 -14.43 8.71 -6.46
N LEU A 21 -14.26 7.40 -6.68
CA LEU A 21 -14.68 6.36 -5.76
C LEU A 21 -13.91 6.47 -4.43
N GLN A 22 -12.59 6.67 -4.46
CA GLN A 22 -11.81 6.86 -3.23
C GLN A 22 -12.20 8.13 -2.46
N CYS A 23 -12.60 9.19 -3.15
CA CYS A 23 -13.04 10.44 -2.54
C CYS A 23 -14.49 10.42 -2.05
N THR A 24 -15.32 9.49 -2.49
CA THR A 24 -16.73 9.39 -2.08
C THR A 24 -16.95 8.20 -1.17
N TRP A 25 -16.72 7.00 -1.70
CA TRP A 25 -16.86 5.72 -0.99
C TRP A 25 -15.76 5.50 0.04
N GLY A 26 -14.51 5.87 -0.30
CA GLY A 26 -13.35 5.81 0.60
C GLY A 26 -13.12 7.09 1.43
N LEU A 27 -14.08 8.03 1.47
CA LEU A 27 -13.86 9.42 1.93
C LEU A 27 -13.18 9.50 3.30
N LEU A 28 -13.67 8.74 4.30
CA LEU A 28 -13.13 8.79 5.67
C LEU A 28 -11.65 8.38 5.69
N GLN A 29 -11.31 7.27 5.04
CA GLN A 29 -9.93 6.77 4.99
C GLN A 29 -9.04 7.69 4.15
N SER A 30 -9.51 8.15 2.99
CA SER A 30 -8.79 9.09 2.13
C SER A 30 -8.52 10.43 2.83
N THR A 31 -9.43 10.88 3.71
CA THR A 31 -9.23 12.09 4.52
C THR A 31 -8.10 11.90 5.54
N ILE A 32 -8.07 10.76 6.23
CA ILE A 32 -6.96 10.42 7.15
C ILE A 32 -5.64 10.31 6.37
N GLY A 33 -5.68 9.67 5.19
CA GLY A 33 -4.55 9.58 4.28
C GLY A 33 -4.03 10.96 3.86
N LEU A 34 -4.93 11.89 3.55
CA LEU A 34 -4.59 13.28 3.22
C LEU A 34 -3.92 13.99 4.39
N ILE A 35 -4.42 13.84 5.62
CA ILE A 35 -3.80 14.43 6.81
C ILE A 35 -2.36 13.90 6.99
N LEU A 36 -2.15 12.59 6.87
CA LEU A 36 -0.81 12.02 6.94
C LEU A 36 0.08 12.50 5.79
N PHE A 37 -0.46 12.60 4.58
CA PHE A 37 0.25 13.16 3.45
C PHE A 37 0.71 14.60 3.73
N LEU A 38 -0.15 15.43 4.33
CA LEU A 38 0.19 16.80 4.74
C LEU A 38 1.33 16.83 5.78
N ILE A 39 1.35 15.90 6.73
CA ILE A 39 2.43 15.78 7.72
C ILE A 39 3.76 15.40 7.05
N PHE A 40 3.71 14.54 6.02
CA PHE A 40 4.87 14.05 5.29
C PHE A 40 5.14 14.78 3.97
N LEU A 41 4.65 16.02 3.78
CA LEU A 41 4.83 16.81 2.53
C LEU A 41 6.29 17.03 2.11
N ARG A 42 7.23 16.92 3.06
CA ARG A 42 8.67 17.07 2.79
C ARG A 42 9.31 15.80 2.23
N CYS A 43 8.59 14.69 2.24
CA CYS A 43 9.06 13.43 1.68
C CYS A 43 8.87 13.40 0.15
N PRO A 44 9.60 12.55 -0.58
CA PRO A 44 9.34 12.36 -2.00
C PRO A 44 7.96 11.76 -2.24
N HIS A 45 7.25 12.29 -3.23
CA HIS A 45 5.93 11.81 -3.63
C HIS A 45 5.88 11.52 -5.13
N ASP A 46 5.13 10.50 -5.51
CA ASP A 46 4.97 10.06 -6.89
C ASP A 46 3.57 9.48 -7.12
N ARG A 47 3.09 9.55 -8.36
CA ARG A 47 1.79 8.97 -8.73
C ARG A 47 1.97 7.49 -9.05
N PHE A 48 1.21 6.63 -8.37
CA PHE A 48 1.27 5.18 -8.55
C PHE A 48 -0.11 4.65 -8.95
N HIS A 49 -0.31 4.42 -10.25
CA HIS A 49 -1.54 3.82 -10.80
C HIS A 49 -2.86 4.48 -10.32
N GLY A 50 -2.86 5.81 -10.16
CA GLY A 50 -4.02 6.59 -9.69
C GLY A 50 -3.98 6.94 -8.20
N SER A 51 -3.20 6.22 -7.39
CA SER A 51 -2.90 6.57 -6.00
C SER A 51 -1.73 7.55 -5.88
N ILE A 52 -1.66 8.26 -4.75
CA ILE A 52 -0.55 9.13 -4.39
C ILE A 52 0.38 8.34 -3.47
N ARG A 53 1.58 8.02 -3.97
CA ARG A 53 2.62 7.30 -3.22
C ARG A 53 3.55 8.30 -2.54
N THR A 54 3.72 8.13 -1.23
CA THR A 54 4.66 8.90 -0.40
C THR A 54 5.78 8.00 0.08
N LYS A 55 7.01 8.35 -0.24
CA LYS A 55 8.20 7.58 0.13
C LYS A 55 8.78 8.08 1.43
N TRP A 56 8.64 7.32 2.51
CA TRP A 56 9.04 7.72 3.86
C TRP A 56 10.21 6.88 4.41
N PRO A 57 10.90 7.31 5.49
CA PRO A 57 12.16 6.70 5.95
C PRO A 57 11.94 5.43 6.79
N THR A 58 10.85 4.69 6.57
CA THR A 58 10.51 3.47 7.33
C THR A 58 10.33 2.27 6.40
N LEU A 59 10.65 1.07 6.87
CA LEU A 59 10.45 -0.18 6.12
C LEU A 59 8.99 -0.66 6.09
N ASN A 60 8.10 0.02 6.82
CA ASN A 60 6.69 -0.34 6.84
C ASN A 60 5.97 0.36 5.69
N GLY A 61 5.00 -0.31 5.11
CA GLY A 61 4.02 0.34 4.25
C GLY A 61 2.75 0.72 5.04
N LEU A 62 1.97 1.63 4.48
CA LEU A 62 0.65 1.98 4.96
C LEU A 62 -0.22 2.45 3.81
N SER A 63 -1.46 1.97 3.74
CA SER A 63 -2.42 2.34 2.72
C SER A 63 -3.69 2.93 3.32
N LEU A 64 -4.03 4.14 2.85
CA LEU A 64 -5.15 4.96 3.29
C LEU A 64 -5.91 5.53 2.10
N GLY A 65 -6.77 4.69 1.52
CA GLY A 65 -7.66 5.05 0.43
C GLY A 65 -6.86 5.47 -0.81
N LEU A 66 -6.93 6.74 -1.17
CA LEU A 66 -6.15 7.30 -2.28
C LEU A 66 -4.64 7.38 -2.02
N PHE A 67 -4.21 7.39 -0.76
CA PHE A 67 -2.82 7.63 -0.36
C PHE A 67 -2.14 6.34 0.07
N ILE A 68 -0.99 6.04 -0.54
CA ILE A 68 -0.13 4.93 -0.13
C ILE A 68 1.20 5.47 0.36
N PHE A 69 1.75 4.86 1.40
CA PHE A 69 3.02 5.21 2.00
C PHE A 69 3.93 4.00 1.92
N THR A 70 5.10 4.18 1.31
CA THR A 70 6.02 3.09 1.02
C THR A 70 7.44 3.45 1.46
N PRO A 71 8.31 2.46 1.71
CA PRO A 71 9.71 2.71 2.04
C PRO A 71 10.45 3.46 0.93
N ASN A 72 11.35 4.36 1.30
CA ASN A 72 12.20 5.07 0.37
C ASN A 72 13.46 4.26 0.03
N ASP A 73 13.56 3.79 -1.22
CA ASP A 73 14.69 3.02 -1.73
C ASP A 73 16.01 3.83 -1.79
N LYS A 74 15.96 5.16 -1.69
CA LYS A 74 17.14 6.04 -1.68
C LYS A 74 17.62 6.44 -0.28
N ASP A 75 16.95 5.97 0.76
CA ASP A 75 17.32 6.31 2.14
C ASP A 75 18.54 5.51 2.62
N SER A 76 19.64 6.19 2.94
CA SER A 76 20.89 5.59 3.42
C SER A 76 20.70 4.72 4.69
N ARG A 77 19.73 5.04 5.55
CA ARG A 77 19.41 4.26 6.75
C ARG A 77 18.77 2.93 6.40
N LEU A 78 17.87 2.93 5.41
CA LEU A 78 17.23 1.71 4.92
C LEU A 78 18.22 0.84 4.16
N LEU A 79 19.08 1.46 3.34
CA LEU A 79 20.16 0.76 2.65
C LEU A 79 21.14 0.08 3.60
N ARG A 80 21.47 0.72 4.73
CA ARG A 80 22.30 0.10 5.79
C ARG A 80 21.64 -1.15 6.37
N ARG A 81 20.32 -1.16 6.56
CA ARG A 81 19.58 -2.37 7.02
C ARG A 81 19.62 -3.52 6.02
N TYR A 82 19.84 -3.22 4.74
CA TYR A 82 20.00 -4.19 3.66
C TYR A 82 21.47 -4.46 3.32
N ASN A 83 22.41 -4.19 4.25
CA ASN A 83 23.84 -4.40 4.07
C ASN A 83 24.41 -3.73 2.80
N GLY A 84 23.88 -2.57 2.40
CA GLY A 84 24.33 -1.87 1.19
C GLY A 84 23.80 -2.45 -0.11
N ASN A 85 22.94 -3.49 -0.07
CA ASN A 85 22.40 -4.13 -1.26
C ASN A 85 21.23 -3.32 -1.86
N GLN A 86 21.57 -2.34 -2.70
CA GLN A 86 20.60 -1.46 -3.34
C GLN A 86 19.56 -2.21 -4.20
N PRO A 87 19.92 -3.18 -5.08
CA PRO A 87 18.94 -3.90 -5.87
C PRO A 87 17.89 -4.61 -5.02
N ARG A 88 18.31 -5.23 -3.91
CA ARG A 88 17.39 -5.94 -3.00
C ARG A 88 16.45 -4.99 -2.26
N LEU A 89 16.94 -3.81 -1.85
CA LEU A 89 16.09 -2.79 -1.23
C LEU A 89 15.06 -2.27 -2.24
N THR A 90 15.48 -1.95 -3.47
CA THR A 90 14.58 -1.47 -4.52
C THR A 90 13.50 -2.51 -4.87
N ASP A 91 13.86 -3.79 -5.01
CA ASP A 91 12.89 -4.88 -5.22
C ASP A 91 11.88 -4.97 -4.07
N GLN A 92 12.34 -4.89 -2.82
CA GLN A 92 11.44 -4.89 -1.67
C GLN A 92 10.49 -3.68 -1.65
N CYS A 93 10.99 -2.48 -1.97
CA CYS A 93 10.17 -1.27 -2.02
C CYS A 93 9.10 -1.34 -3.12
N GLU A 94 9.43 -1.92 -4.28
CA GLU A 94 8.47 -2.13 -5.36
C GLU A 94 7.41 -3.15 -4.98
N ARG A 95 7.80 -4.30 -4.40
CA ARG A 95 6.86 -5.30 -3.87
C ARG A 95 5.95 -4.72 -2.80
N MET A 96 6.48 -3.89 -1.90
CA MET A 96 5.69 -3.15 -0.91
C MET A 96 4.70 -2.21 -1.58
N SER A 97 5.10 -1.54 -2.66
CA SER A 97 4.19 -0.66 -3.39
C SER A 97 3.02 -1.42 -4.02
N VAL A 98 3.27 -2.64 -4.54
CA VAL A 98 2.22 -3.53 -5.05
C VAL A 98 1.26 -3.95 -3.94
N HIS A 99 1.81 -4.35 -2.77
CA HIS A 99 1.03 -4.72 -1.59
C HIS A 99 0.12 -3.58 -1.10
N GLU A 100 0.69 -2.39 -0.87
CA GLU A 100 -0.05 -1.21 -0.40
C GLU A 100 -1.10 -0.73 -1.41
N TYR A 101 -0.83 -0.93 -2.70
CA TYR A 101 -1.82 -0.69 -3.75
C TYR A 101 -2.96 -1.71 -3.70
N GLY A 102 -2.70 -2.97 -3.36
CA GLY A 102 -3.76 -3.94 -3.09
C GLY A 102 -4.72 -3.52 -1.98
N HIS A 103 -4.20 -2.91 -0.91
CA HIS A 103 -5.02 -2.33 0.15
C HIS A 103 -5.92 -1.18 -0.34
N THR A 104 -5.53 -0.43 -1.39
CA THR A 104 -6.43 0.60 -1.95
C THR A 104 -7.64 -0.03 -2.65
N TYR A 105 -7.48 -1.19 -3.28
CA TYR A 105 -8.61 -1.95 -3.84
C TYR A 105 -9.50 -2.55 -2.76
N GLN A 106 -8.94 -3.01 -1.64
CA GLN A 106 -9.74 -3.40 -0.48
C GLN A 106 -10.54 -2.22 0.05
N SER A 107 -9.94 -1.03 0.10
CA SER A 107 -10.64 0.20 0.45
C SER A 107 -11.76 0.53 -0.52
N LEU A 108 -11.58 0.31 -1.83
CA LEU A 108 -12.67 0.45 -2.81
C LEU A 108 -13.79 -0.56 -2.62
N ILE A 109 -13.46 -1.81 -2.29
CA ILE A 109 -14.44 -2.88 -2.12
C ILE A 109 -15.25 -2.69 -0.83
N LEU A 110 -14.58 -2.32 0.27
CA LEU A 110 -15.20 -2.22 1.60
C LEU A 110 -15.66 -0.81 1.97
N GLY A 111 -15.11 0.22 1.31
CA GLY A 111 -15.44 1.63 1.56
C GLY A 111 -15.25 2.02 3.02
N PRO A 112 -16.28 2.60 3.68
CA PRO A 112 -16.19 3.01 5.08
C PRO A 112 -15.87 1.85 6.05
N LEU A 113 -16.22 0.60 5.69
CA LEU A 113 -15.97 -0.57 6.52
C LEU A 113 -14.51 -1.01 6.51
N TYR A 114 -13.69 -0.52 5.59
CA TYR A 114 -12.27 -0.87 5.53
C TYR A 114 -11.54 -0.58 6.84
N LEU A 115 -11.77 0.60 7.43
CA LEU A 115 -11.10 1.00 8.67
C LEU A 115 -11.48 0.07 9.83
N PHE A 116 -12.76 -0.33 9.90
CA PHE A 116 -13.26 -1.20 10.98
C PHE A 116 -12.87 -2.66 10.81
N THR A 117 -12.70 -3.11 9.58
CA THR A 117 -12.29 -4.49 9.27
C THR A 117 -10.78 -4.55 9.14
N VAL A 118 -10.23 -4.21 7.97
CA VAL A 118 -8.81 -4.27 7.64
C VAL A 118 -7.98 -3.38 8.56
N GLY A 119 -8.38 -2.11 8.74
CA GLY A 119 -7.62 -1.15 9.53
C GLY A 119 -7.42 -1.58 10.99
N ILE A 120 -8.49 -1.94 11.70
CA ILE A 120 -8.43 -2.42 13.09
C ILE A 120 -7.69 -3.75 13.16
N THR A 121 -7.93 -4.69 12.25
CA THR A 121 -7.24 -5.99 12.30
C THR A 121 -5.74 -5.86 12.04
N SER A 122 -5.32 -5.08 11.05
CA SER A 122 -3.89 -4.88 10.75
C SER A 122 -3.20 -4.06 11.84
N LEU A 123 -3.86 -3.02 12.38
CA LEU A 123 -3.31 -2.26 13.52
C LEU A 123 -3.21 -3.11 14.78
N GLY A 124 -4.24 -3.88 15.10
CA GLY A 124 -4.25 -4.78 16.24
C GLY A 124 -3.16 -5.84 16.12
N TRP A 125 -3.07 -6.48 14.96
CA TRP A 125 -2.06 -7.50 14.66
C TRP A 125 -0.63 -6.93 14.70
N SER A 126 -0.42 -5.70 14.21
CA SER A 126 0.88 -5.02 14.19
C SER A 126 1.31 -4.49 15.56
N ARG A 127 0.41 -3.87 16.33
CA ARG A 127 0.75 -3.11 17.54
C ARG A 127 0.57 -3.87 18.85
N LEU A 128 -0.40 -4.78 18.97
CA LEU A 128 -0.68 -5.45 20.25
C LEU A 128 0.39 -6.49 20.57
N ASN A 129 0.98 -6.37 21.77
CA ASN A 129 2.03 -7.29 22.23
C ASN A 129 1.55 -8.76 22.28
N ARG A 130 0.25 -8.99 22.56
CA ARG A 130 -0.37 -10.33 22.54
C ARG A 130 -0.22 -10.99 21.16
N TYR A 131 -0.49 -10.27 20.07
CA TYR A 131 -0.38 -10.81 18.71
C TYR A 131 1.07 -10.88 18.20
N LYS A 132 1.97 -10.03 18.72
CA LYS A 132 3.41 -10.18 18.49
C LYS A 132 3.94 -11.47 19.13
N GLN A 133 3.46 -11.78 20.33
CA GLN A 133 3.86 -12.97 21.08
C GLN A 133 3.27 -14.25 20.45
N LEU A 134 1.98 -14.25 20.11
CA LEU A 134 1.34 -15.33 19.35
C LEU A 134 2.04 -15.62 18.00
N ARG A 135 2.50 -14.60 17.27
CA ARG A 135 3.27 -14.80 16.02
C ARG A 135 4.61 -15.48 16.26
N LYS A 136 5.30 -15.14 17.35
CA LYS A 136 6.56 -15.78 17.73
C LYS A 136 6.34 -17.23 18.17
N GLU A 137 5.28 -17.49 18.93
CA GLU A 137 4.95 -18.81 19.46
C GLU A 137 4.45 -19.77 18.38
N CYS A 138 3.62 -19.30 17.45
CA CYS A 138 3.07 -20.12 16.37
C CYS A 138 3.92 -20.10 15.08
N GLY A 139 5.02 -19.33 15.03
CA GLY A 139 5.92 -19.25 13.87
C GLY A 139 5.29 -18.65 12.60
N VAL A 140 4.25 -17.84 12.74
CA VAL A 140 3.41 -17.43 11.61
C VAL A 140 3.84 -16.05 11.08
N PRO A 141 4.10 -15.90 9.76
CA PRO A 141 4.47 -14.60 9.19
C PRO A 141 3.34 -13.58 9.28
N TYR A 142 3.67 -12.29 9.20
CA TYR A 142 2.69 -11.19 9.23
C TYR A 142 1.62 -11.35 8.13
N SER A 143 2.00 -11.89 6.96
CA SER A 143 1.13 -12.24 5.84
C SER A 143 0.06 -13.30 6.15
N SER A 144 0.08 -13.97 7.30
CA SER A 144 -0.97 -14.96 7.61
C SER A 144 -2.34 -14.35 7.85
N LEU A 145 -2.38 -13.06 8.20
CA LEU A 145 -3.63 -12.34 8.29
C LEU A 145 -4.30 -12.31 6.91
N TRP A 146 -5.56 -12.74 6.85
CA TRP A 146 -6.28 -12.89 5.58
C TRP A 146 -6.37 -11.57 4.80
N THR A 147 -6.43 -10.43 5.50
CA THR A 147 -6.44 -9.09 4.89
C THR A 147 -5.12 -8.78 4.17
N GLU A 148 -4.00 -9.24 4.70
CA GLU A 148 -2.66 -9.03 4.13
C GLU A 148 -2.47 -9.90 2.87
N ARG A 149 -2.95 -11.16 2.89
CA ARG A 149 -2.97 -12.03 1.69
C ARG A 149 -3.86 -11.46 0.61
N TRP A 150 -5.05 -11.02 0.99
CA TRP A 150 -5.98 -10.44 0.04
C TRP A 150 -5.42 -9.17 -0.62
N ALA A 151 -4.65 -8.36 0.13
CA ALA A 151 -3.96 -7.20 -0.44
C ALA A 151 -2.88 -7.62 -1.43
N ASN A 152 -2.08 -8.64 -1.10
CA ASN A 152 -1.13 -9.22 -2.06
C ASN A 152 -1.83 -9.69 -3.34
N ASP A 153 -2.85 -10.54 -3.22
CA ASP A 153 -3.52 -11.13 -4.37
C ASP A 153 -4.16 -10.07 -5.27
N LEU A 154 -4.77 -9.03 -4.68
CA LEU A 154 -5.33 -7.91 -5.44
C LEU A 154 -4.23 -7.09 -6.13
N GLY A 155 -3.14 -6.77 -5.43
CA GLY A 155 -2.02 -6.02 -6.00
C GLY A 155 -1.36 -6.77 -7.16
N GLU A 156 -1.07 -8.06 -6.97
CA GLU A 156 -0.48 -8.92 -8.00
C GLU A 156 -1.42 -9.06 -9.21
N LYS A 157 -2.72 -9.22 -8.99
CA LYS A 157 -3.71 -9.35 -10.06
C LYS A 157 -3.89 -8.08 -10.89
N VAL A 158 -3.84 -6.91 -10.25
CA VAL A 158 -4.06 -5.63 -10.95
C VAL A 158 -2.80 -5.14 -11.65
N LEU A 159 -1.62 -5.34 -11.04
CA LEU A 159 -0.36 -4.81 -11.55
C LEU A 159 0.48 -5.83 -12.32
N GLU A 160 0.10 -7.11 -12.28
CA GLU A 160 0.85 -8.24 -12.89
C GLU A 160 2.31 -8.28 -12.43
N ARG A 161 2.56 -7.91 -11.17
CA ARG A 161 3.89 -7.82 -10.54
C ARG A 161 3.89 -8.56 -9.21
N PRO A 162 5.03 -9.13 -8.78
CA PRO A 162 5.10 -9.81 -7.49
C PRO A 162 4.88 -8.82 -6.34
N SER A 163 4.14 -9.26 -5.33
CA SER A 163 3.96 -8.55 -4.07
C SER A 163 4.91 -9.09 -2.99
N ILE A 164 4.83 -8.55 -1.77
CA ILE A 164 5.62 -9.04 -0.64
C ILE A 164 5.20 -10.47 -0.31
N ARG A 165 6.15 -11.39 -0.43
CA ARG A 165 6.04 -12.74 0.14
C ARG A 165 6.92 -12.80 1.38
N HIS A 166 6.30 -13.07 2.52
CA HIS A 166 6.96 -13.28 3.81
C HIS A 166 7.29 -14.75 4.00
#